data_AF-A0AAV8DGP4-F1
#
_entry.id   AF-A0AAV8DGP4-F1
#
_cell.length_a   1.000
_cell.length_b   1.000
_cell.length_c   1.000
_cell.angle_alpha   90.00
_cell.angle_beta   90.00
_cell.angle_gamma   90.00
#
_symmetry.space_group_name_H-M   'P 1'
#
loop_
_entity.id
_entity.type
_entity.pdbx_description
1 polymer ?
#
loop_
_entity_poly.entity_id
_entity_poly.type
_entity_poly.pdbx_seq_one_letter_code
_entity_poly.pdbx_strand_id
1 'polypeptide(L)'
;MGKNLEEVQTYVPKVVGAVVSATERLISNGAMQLVVPGNLPVGCSPMYLTLFATPNKKDYTKKNGCLKKLNKFAKYHNSLLQGELVKLQKKYPMTRIIYADYYGAAIPFTYSPKHFGFTHGALTTCCGGGGPYNFNPSARCGINGSRVCTNPSSYANWDGVHLTEAAYHAMAMSLLHGPNTIPPLL
;
A
#
# COMPACT_ATOMS: atom_id res chain seq x y z
N MET A 1 -25.12 0.66 -1.63
CA MET A 1 -24.42 1.33 -2.75
C MET A 1 -23.16 1.98 -2.20
N GLY A 2 -22.00 1.74 -2.81
CA GLY A 2 -20.74 2.36 -2.42
C GLY A 2 -20.60 3.78 -2.98
N LYS A 3 -19.82 4.62 -2.29
CA LYS A 3 -19.48 5.98 -2.75
C LYS A 3 -18.54 5.92 -3.95
N ASN A 4 -18.65 6.88 -4.86
CA ASN A 4 -17.75 6.96 -6.02
C ASN A 4 -16.37 7.53 -5.61
N LEU A 5 -15.38 7.46 -6.51
CA LEU A 5 -14.01 7.86 -6.18
C LEU A 5 -13.87 9.36 -5.87
N GLU A 6 -14.67 10.21 -6.52
CA GLU A 6 -14.64 11.67 -6.29
C GLU A 6 -15.16 12.00 -4.88
N GLU A 7 -16.26 11.35 -4.46
CA GLU A 7 -16.79 11.45 -3.10
C GLU A 7 -15.78 10.96 -2.07
N VAL A 8 -15.13 9.81 -2.31
CA VAL A 8 -14.10 9.27 -1.41
C VAL A 8 -12.87 10.19 -1.35
N GLN A 9 -12.53 10.87 -2.44
CA GLN A 9 -11.42 11.83 -2.48
C GLN A 9 -11.63 13.02 -1.53
N THR A 10 -12.89 13.41 -1.26
CA THR A 10 -13.19 14.46 -0.27
C THR A 10 -12.83 14.07 1.17
N TYR A 11 -12.63 12.78 1.45
CA TYR A 11 -12.23 12.31 2.78
C TYR A 11 -10.73 12.33 3.02
N VAL A 12 -9.92 12.43 1.96
CA VAL A 12 -8.46 12.39 2.07
C VAL A 12 -7.92 13.47 3.02
N PRO A 13 -8.34 14.76 2.95
CA PRO A 13 -7.88 15.77 3.90
C PRO A 13 -8.24 15.44 5.36
N LYS A 14 -9.41 14.82 5.60
CA LYS A 14 -9.84 14.42 6.95
C LYS A 14 -8.98 13.27 7.48
N VAL A 15 -8.68 12.27 6.64
CA VAL A 15 -7.82 11.14 6.99
C VAL A 15 -6.39 11.61 7.26
N VAL A 16 -5.82 12.44 6.39
CA VAL A 16 -4.49 13.03 6.59
C VAL A 16 -4.45 13.86 7.87
N GLY A 17 -5.47 14.70 8.11
CA GLY A 17 -5.59 15.46 9.35
C GLY A 17 -5.59 14.58 10.59
N ALA A 18 -6.32 13.46 10.58
CA ALA A 18 -6.32 12.51 11.70
C ALA A 18 -4.93 11.88 11.94
N VAL A 19 -4.20 11.50 10.87
CA VAL A 19 -2.83 10.97 10.98
C VAL A 19 -1.87 12.01 11.56
N VAL A 20 -1.95 13.25 11.10
CA VAL A 20 -1.13 14.38 11.57
C VAL A 20 -1.43 14.68 13.04
N SER A 21 -2.70 14.75 13.42
CA SER A 21 -3.11 14.95 14.82
C SER A 21 -2.65 13.81 15.73
N ALA A 22 -2.71 12.55 15.27
CA ALA A 22 -2.20 11.43 16.05
C ALA A 22 -0.67 11.52 16.24
N THR A 23 0.06 11.87 15.17
CA THR A 23 1.52 12.08 15.21
C THR A 23 1.87 13.19 16.21
N GLU A 24 1.17 14.33 16.13
CA GLU A 24 1.36 15.48 17.03
C GLU A 24 1.05 15.15 18.50
N ARG A 25 0.02 14.33 18.76
CA ARG A 25 -0.29 13.86 20.11
C ARG A 25 0.83 13.00 20.68
N LEU A 26 1.41 12.11 19.88
CA LEU A 26 2.55 11.30 20.32
C LEU A 26 3.77 12.18 20.65
N ILE A 27 4.06 13.18 19.82
CA ILE A 27 5.13 14.16 20.09
C ILE A 27 4.88 14.90 21.40
N SER A 28 3.65 15.36 21.62
CA SER A 28 3.24 16.05 22.84
C SER A 28 3.35 15.17 24.10
N ASN A 29 3.38 13.85 23.93
CA ASN A 29 3.59 12.86 25.00
C ASN A 29 5.05 12.36 25.07
N GLY A 30 6.00 13.06 24.43
CA GLY A 30 7.44 12.80 24.56
C GLY A 30 8.05 11.91 23.47
N ALA A 31 7.30 11.54 22.42
CA ALA A 31 7.89 10.83 21.30
C ALA A 31 8.87 11.72 20.52
N MET A 32 10.13 11.30 20.44
CA MET A 32 11.22 12.05 19.80
C MET A 32 11.52 11.61 18.37
N GLN A 33 11.11 10.40 18.00
CA GLN A 33 11.27 9.86 16.66
C GLN A 33 10.00 9.10 16.26
N LEU A 34 9.43 9.45 15.11
CA LEU A 34 8.22 8.83 14.59
C LEU A 34 8.38 8.48 13.12
N VAL A 35 7.93 7.28 12.74
CA VAL A 35 7.82 6.85 11.35
C VAL A 35 6.34 6.86 10.97
N VAL A 36 5.99 7.65 9.97
CA VAL A 36 4.62 7.82 9.48
C VAL A 36 4.51 7.24 8.07
N PRO A 37 3.86 6.07 7.90
CA PRO A 37 3.77 5.43 6.60
C PRO A 37 2.73 6.09 5.68
N GLY A 38 3.07 6.18 4.41
CA GLY A 38 2.12 6.47 3.34
C GLY A 38 1.28 5.24 2.95
N ASN A 39 0.38 5.44 1.98
CA ASN A 39 -0.39 4.34 1.38
C ASN A 39 0.42 3.55 0.36
N LEU A 40 0.12 2.25 0.31
CA LEU A 40 0.55 1.31 -0.73
C LEU A 40 0.02 1.68 -2.14
N PRO A 41 0.55 1.09 -3.22
CA PRO A 41 -0.03 1.21 -4.56
C PRO A 41 -1.33 0.40 -4.66
N VAL A 42 -2.42 0.92 -4.06
CA VAL A 42 -3.69 0.19 -3.91
C VAL A 42 -4.32 -0.24 -5.22
N GLY A 43 -4.02 0.41 -6.35
CA GLY A 43 -4.46 -0.06 -7.67
C GLY A 43 -3.88 -1.42 -8.08
N CYS A 44 -2.86 -1.92 -7.36
CA CYS A 44 -2.26 -3.22 -7.54
C CYS A 44 -2.82 -4.30 -6.59
N SER A 45 -3.79 -3.96 -5.73
CA SER A 45 -4.41 -4.96 -4.84
C SER A 45 -5.31 -5.90 -5.65
N PRO A 46 -5.18 -7.23 -5.51
CA PRO A 46 -6.03 -8.22 -6.18
C PRO A 46 -7.53 -8.03 -5.89
N MET A 47 -7.86 -7.62 -4.66
CA MET A 47 -9.24 -7.28 -4.29
C MET A 47 -9.76 -6.13 -5.15
N TYR A 48 -9.02 -5.03 -5.24
CA TYR A 48 -9.46 -3.88 -6.03
C TYR A 48 -9.45 -4.16 -7.54
N LEU A 49 -8.50 -4.95 -8.03
CA LEU A 49 -8.49 -5.40 -9.42
C LEU A 49 -9.72 -6.25 -9.77
N THR A 50 -10.25 -7.00 -8.80
CA THR A 50 -11.47 -7.80 -8.96
C THR A 50 -12.74 -6.94 -8.86
N LEU A 51 -12.84 -6.11 -7.82
CA LEU A 51 -14.04 -5.32 -7.53
C LEU A 51 -14.25 -4.14 -8.51
N PHE A 52 -13.16 -3.59 -9.04
CA PHE A 52 -13.17 -2.44 -9.95
C PHE A 52 -12.67 -2.81 -11.34
N ALA A 53 -12.86 -4.07 -11.73
CA ALA A 53 -12.48 -4.54 -13.06
C ALA A 53 -13.25 -3.77 -14.15
N THR A 54 -12.55 -3.33 -15.20
CA THR A 54 -13.17 -2.70 -16.38
C THR A 54 -12.71 -3.40 -17.66
N PRO A 55 -13.53 -3.44 -18.71
CA PRO A 55 -13.10 -3.98 -20.00
C PRO A 55 -12.09 -3.08 -20.71
N ASN A 56 -11.95 -1.82 -20.27
CA ASN A 56 -11.07 -0.84 -20.90
C ASN A 56 -9.62 -1.00 -20.43
N LYS A 57 -8.80 -1.66 -21.27
CA LYS A 57 -7.36 -1.85 -21.02
C LYS A 57 -6.60 -0.54 -20.74
N LYS A 58 -7.11 0.63 -21.17
CA LYS A 58 -6.49 1.93 -20.89
C LYS A 58 -6.55 2.34 -19.41
N ASP A 59 -7.48 1.77 -18.63
CA ASP A 59 -7.59 2.03 -17.19
C ASP A 59 -6.46 1.36 -16.38
N TYR A 60 -5.78 0.40 -17.00
CA TYR A 60 -4.68 -0.35 -16.41
C TYR A 60 -3.32 0.17 -16.89
N THR A 61 -2.34 0.04 -16.01
CA THR A 61 -0.94 0.28 -16.32
C THR A 61 -0.41 -0.85 -17.22
N LYS A 62 0.17 -0.53 -18.38
CA LYS A 62 0.63 -1.53 -19.35
C LYS A 62 1.69 -2.48 -18.78
N LYS A 63 2.54 -1.97 -17.88
CA LYS A 63 3.72 -2.69 -17.38
C LYS A 63 3.40 -3.66 -16.24
N ASN A 64 2.54 -3.27 -15.30
CA ASN A 64 2.24 -4.05 -14.10
C ASN A 64 0.75 -4.32 -13.86
N GLY A 65 -0.14 -3.96 -14.79
CA GLY A 65 -1.55 -4.37 -14.73
C GLY A 65 -2.38 -3.75 -13.60
N CYS A 66 -1.86 -2.75 -12.89
CA CYS A 66 -2.55 -2.05 -11.82
C CYS A 66 -3.53 -0.98 -12.32
N LEU A 67 -4.62 -0.74 -11.60
CA LEU A 67 -5.61 0.31 -11.86
C LEU A 67 -5.02 1.71 -11.66
N LYS A 68 -5.00 2.51 -12.74
CA LYS A 68 -4.42 3.87 -12.73
C LYS A 68 -5.15 4.82 -11.79
N LYS A 69 -6.50 4.80 -11.81
CA LYS A 69 -7.32 5.71 -11.00
C LYS A 69 -7.06 5.52 -9.50
N LEU A 70 -7.00 4.28 -9.04
CA LEU A 70 -6.74 3.95 -7.64
C LEU A 70 -5.29 4.26 -7.22
N ASN A 71 -4.32 4.01 -8.10
CA ASN A 71 -2.94 4.44 -7.84
C ASN A 71 -2.78 5.97 -7.82
N LYS A 72 -3.54 6.71 -8.64
CA LYS A 72 -3.58 8.18 -8.59
C LYS A 72 -4.17 8.66 -7.26
N PHE A 73 -5.21 8.00 -6.78
CA PHE A 73 -5.83 8.28 -5.48
C PHE A 73 -4.85 8.06 -4.31
N ALA A 74 -4.13 6.91 -4.28
CA ALA A 74 -3.11 6.67 -3.25
C ALA A 74 -1.98 7.72 -3.29
N LYS A 75 -1.52 8.10 -4.49
CA LYS A 75 -0.52 9.16 -4.65
C LYS A 75 -1.01 10.53 -4.18
N TYR A 76 -2.29 10.85 -4.41
CA TYR A 76 -2.89 12.09 -3.91
C TYR A 76 -2.88 12.14 -2.37
N HIS A 77 -3.31 11.07 -1.71
CA HIS A 77 -3.20 10.95 -0.26
C HIS A 77 -1.76 11.13 0.23
N ASN A 78 -0.81 10.40 -0.37
CA ASN A 78 0.59 10.44 0.06
C ASN A 78 1.24 11.81 -0.15
N SER A 79 0.86 12.53 -1.20
CA SER A 79 1.33 13.89 -1.45
C SER A 79 0.83 14.87 -0.39
N LEU A 80 -0.46 14.80 -0.05
CA LEU A 80 -1.03 15.63 1.02
C LEU A 80 -0.41 15.31 2.39
N LEU A 81 -0.24 14.02 2.71
CA LEU A 81 0.40 13.60 3.95
C LEU A 81 1.83 14.15 4.06
N GLN A 82 2.64 14.00 3.02
CA GLN A 82 4.00 14.55 3.00
C GLN A 82 4.02 16.07 3.24
N GLY A 83 3.11 16.81 2.60
CA GLY A 83 2.97 18.25 2.78
C GLY A 83 2.66 18.65 4.23
N GLU A 84 1.75 17.92 4.90
CA GLU A 84 1.43 18.18 6.31
C GLU A 84 2.55 17.74 7.26
N LEU A 85 3.25 16.64 6.97
CA LEU A 85 4.41 16.22 7.77
C LEU A 85 5.55 17.25 7.70
N VAL A 86 5.77 17.90 6.55
CA VAL A 86 6.74 19.01 6.44
C VAL A 86 6.36 20.19 7.33
N LYS A 87 5.06 20.53 7.41
CA LYS A 87 4.58 21.58 8.33
C LYS A 87 4.76 21.17 9.79
N LEU A 88 4.42 19.92 10.12
CA LEU A 88 4.56 19.37 11.47
C LEU A 88 6.03 19.34 11.91
N GLN A 89 6.94 18.96 11.03
CA GLN A 89 8.39 18.96 11.28
C GLN A 89 8.93 20.36 11.58
N LYS A 90 8.40 21.41 10.93
CA LYS A 90 8.75 22.82 11.24
C LYS A 90 8.22 23.25 12.60
N LYS A 91 7.07 22.73 13.02
CA LYS A 91 6.48 23.01 14.34
C LYS A 91 7.25 22.33 15.47
N TYR A 92 7.80 21.15 15.23
CA TYR A 92 8.54 20.35 16.21
C TYR A 92 9.98 20.08 15.73
N PRO A 93 10.86 21.09 15.72
CA PRO A 93 12.21 20.97 15.16
C PRO A 93 13.12 19.99 15.91
N MET A 94 12.81 19.70 17.18
CA MET A 94 13.57 18.74 18.01
C MET A 94 13.11 17.29 17.84
N THR A 95 12.00 17.04 17.16
CA THR A 95 11.49 15.69 16.87
C THR A 95 11.93 15.28 15.47
N ARG A 96 12.29 14.01 15.29
CA ARG A 96 12.55 13.42 13.97
C ARG A 96 11.28 12.76 13.43
N ILE A 97 10.59 13.43 12.51
CA ILE A 97 9.40 12.90 11.82
C ILE A 97 9.82 12.35 10.46
N ILE A 98 9.64 11.05 10.28
CA ILE A 98 10.10 10.30 9.10
C ILE A 98 8.90 9.85 8.31
N TYR A 99 8.78 10.29 7.06
CA TYR A 99 7.82 9.70 6.12
C TYR A 99 8.36 8.38 5.60
N ALA A 100 7.59 7.29 5.72
CA ALA A 100 7.90 6.00 5.12
C ALA A 100 7.11 5.80 3.82
N ASP A 101 7.81 5.79 2.69
CA ASP A 101 7.23 5.64 1.37
C ASP A 101 6.88 4.18 1.06
N TYR A 102 5.75 3.72 1.60
CA TYR A 102 5.21 2.39 1.31
C TYR A 102 4.90 2.22 -0.18
N TYR A 103 4.55 3.30 -0.89
CA TYR A 103 4.32 3.23 -2.34
C TYR A 103 5.62 2.88 -3.07
N GLY A 104 6.68 3.66 -2.80
CA GLY A 104 8.02 3.46 -3.37
C GLY A 104 8.65 2.13 -2.99
N ALA A 105 8.42 1.65 -1.76
CA ALA A 105 8.92 0.34 -1.30
C ALA A 105 8.18 -0.85 -1.96
N ALA A 106 6.89 -0.71 -2.25
CA ALA A 106 6.09 -1.80 -2.80
C ALA A 106 6.08 -1.87 -4.34
N ILE A 107 6.18 -0.73 -5.03
CA ILE A 107 6.05 -0.70 -6.49
C ILE A 107 7.10 -1.56 -7.25
N PRO A 108 8.36 -1.72 -6.79
CA PRO A 108 9.38 -2.47 -7.53
C PRO A 108 9.00 -3.93 -7.77
N PHE A 109 8.44 -4.62 -6.77
CA PHE A 109 8.03 -6.02 -6.95
C PHE A 109 6.74 -6.15 -7.77
N THR A 110 5.94 -5.09 -7.95
CA THR A 110 4.84 -5.12 -8.94
C THR A 110 5.36 -5.05 -10.38
N TYR A 111 6.51 -4.40 -10.60
CA TYR A 111 7.13 -4.30 -11.91
C TYR A 111 7.99 -5.51 -12.25
N SER A 112 8.69 -6.07 -11.25
CA SER A 112 9.66 -7.15 -11.45
C SER A 112 9.51 -8.24 -10.37
N PRO A 113 8.34 -8.89 -10.22
CA PRO A 113 8.06 -9.79 -9.10
C PRO A 113 9.08 -10.94 -8.96
N LYS A 114 9.55 -11.49 -10.07
CA LYS A 114 10.54 -12.58 -10.08
C LYS A 114 11.89 -12.17 -9.47
N HIS A 115 12.28 -10.90 -9.56
CA HIS A 115 13.51 -10.40 -8.94
C HIS A 115 13.47 -10.48 -7.41
N PHE A 116 12.27 -10.47 -6.85
CA PHE A 116 12.01 -10.60 -5.41
C PHE A 116 11.62 -12.03 -5.01
N GLY A 117 11.76 -13.01 -5.91
CA GLY A 117 11.36 -14.40 -5.65
C GLY A 117 9.86 -14.69 -5.83
N PHE A 118 9.05 -13.70 -6.25
CA PHE A 118 7.61 -13.89 -6.46
C PHE A 118 7.32 -14.51 -7.83
N THR A 119 7.47 -15.84 -7.93
CA THR A 119 7.29 -16.59 -9.18
C THR A 119 5.84 -16.62 -9.66
N HIS A 120 4.86 -16.49 -8.76
CA HIS A 120 3.43 -16.42 -9.08
C HIS A 120 2.93 -14.98 -9.33
N GLY A 121 3.87 -14.01 -9.39
CA GLY A 121 3.59 -12.61 -9.66
C GLY A 121 3.17 -11.82 -8.42
N ALA A 122 2.91 -10.52 -8.63
CA ALA A 122 2.54 -9.61 -7.54
C ALA A 122 1.03 -9.39 -7.40
N LEU A 123 0.24 -9.73 -8.43
CA LEU A 123 -1.20 -9.45 -8.49
C LEU A 123 -2.08 -10.66 -8.21
N THR A 124 -1.51 -11.81 -7.87
CA THR A 124 -2.24 -13.02 -7.52
C THR A 124 -2.12 -13.25 -6.03
N THR A 125 -3.21 -13.61 -5.35
CA THR A 125 -3.18 -13.92 -3.92
C THR A 125 -2.68 -15.35 -3.67
N CYS A 126 -1.95 -15.55 -2.57
CA CYS A 126 -1.64 -16.90 -2.08
C CYS A 126 -2.88 -17.60 -1.50
N CYS A 127 -3.67 -16.88 -0.71
CA CYS A 127 -4.90 -17.36 -0.10
C CYS A 127 -6.12 -16.76 -0.80
N GLY A 128 -6.97 -17.60 -1.37
CA GLY A 128 -8.20 -17.12 -2.00
C GLY A 128 -8.98 -18.19 -2.76
N GLY A 129 -10.02 -17.74 -3.47
CA GLY A 129 -11.11 -18.59 -3.97
C GLY A 129 -11.28 -18.58 -5.48
N GLY A 130 -10.20 -18.40 -6.24
CA GLY A 130 -10.21 -18.41 -7.71
C GLY A 130 -10.43 -17.04 -8.37
N GLY A 131 -10.79 -17.05 -9.66
CA GLY A 131 -10.84 -15.84 -10.49
C GLY A 131 -9.46 -15.39 -11.01
N PRO A 132 -9.38 -14.32 -11.82
CA PRO A 132 -8.15 -13.91 -12.51
C PRO A 132 -6.96 -13.59 -11.60
N TYR A 133 -7.25 -13.20 -10.35
CA TYR A 133 -6.25 -12.79 -9.36
C TYR A 133 -6.23 -13.71 -8.12
N ASN A 134 -6.87 -14.87 -8.21
CA ASN A 134 -7.18 -15.77 -7.08
C ASN A 134 -7.97 -15.09 -5.94
N PHE A 135 -8.66 -13.99 -6.22
CA PHE A 135 -9.51 -13.30 -5.26
C PHE A 135 -10.99 -13.42 -5.63
N ASN A 136 -11.81 -13.85 -4.68
CA ASN A 136 -13.26 -13.96 -4.82
C ASN A 136 -13.94 -13.44 -3.54
N PRO A 137 -14.81 -12.41 -3.60
CA PRO A 137 -15.49 -11.88 -2.41
C PRO A 137 -16.29 -12.93 -1.62
N SER A 138 -16.87 -13.91 -2.29
CA SER A 138 -17.67 -14.98 -1.68
C SER A 138 -16.82 -16.13 -1.13
N ALA A 139 -15.52 -16.17 -1.46
CA ALA A 139 -14.57 -17.19 -1.05
C ALA A 139 -13.20 -16.55 -0.74
N ARG A 140 -13.22 -15.44 0.01
CA ARG A 140 -12.01 -14.75 0.48
C ARG A 140 -11.26 -15.61 1.49
N CYS A 141 -9.99 -15.30 1.74
CA CYS A 141 -9.17 -16.07 2.69
C CYS A 141 -9.89 -16.27 4.04
N GLY A 142 -9.92 -17.51 4.53
CA GLY A 142 -10.62 -17.89 5.77
C GLY A 142 -12.12 -18.16 5.61
N ILE A 143 -12.69 -17.95 4.42
CA ILE A 143 -14.07 -18.33 4.08
C ILE A 143 -14.08 -19.67 3.33
N ASN A 144 -15.14 -20.46 3.52
CA ASN A 144 -15.31 -21.72 2.82
C ASN A 144 -15.20 -21.52 1.29
N GLY A 145 -14.50 -22.42 0.61
CA GLY A 145 -14.16 -22.29 -0.81
C GLY A 145 -12.84 -21.58 -1.11
N SER A 146 -12.19 -20.97 -0.11
CA SER A 146 -10.80 -20.49 -0.25
C SER A 146 -9.77 -21.60 -0.06
N ARG A 147 -8.60 -21.44 -0.69
CA ARG A 147 -7.44 -22.32 -0.53
C ARG A 147 -6.19 -21.48 -0.34
N VAL A 148 -5.26 -22.00 0.46
CA VAL A 148 -3.94 -21.42 0.68
C VAL A 148 -2.95 -22.05 -0.30
N CYS A 149 -2.08 -21.24 -0.90
CA CYS A 149 -0.99 -21.72 -1.75
C CYS A 149 0.03 -22.55 -0.95
N THR A 150 0.81 -23.39 -1.63
CA THR A 150 1.79 -24.26 -0.97
C THR A 150 3.05 -23.52 -0.51
N ASN A 151 3.43 -22.43 -1.17
CA ASN A 151 4.61 -21.64 -0.84
C ASN A 151 4.29 -20.13 -0.80
N PRO A 152 3.91 -19.57 0.36
CA PRO A 152 3.59 -18.15 0.50
C PRO A 152 4.71 -17.20 0.09
N SER A 153 5.98 -17.57 0.26
CA SER A 153 7.14 -16.71 -0.09
C SER A 153 7.29 -16.50 -1.59
N SER A 154 6.61 -17.31 -2.41
CA SER A 154 6.58 -17.17 -3.88
C SER A 154 5.50 -16.23 -4.42
N TYR A 155 4.72 -15.61 -3.53
CA TYR A 155 3.67 -14.64 -3.82
C TYR A 155 3.98 -13.31 -3.13
N ALA A 156 3.64 -12.19 -3.77
CA ALA A 156 3.73 -10.88 -3.10
C ALA A 156 2.49 -10.58 -2.23
N ASN A 157 1.32 -11.08 -2.63
CA ASN A 157 0.05 -10.76 -2.00
C ASN A 157 -0.53 -11.99 -1.28
N TRP A 158 -1.01 -11.79 -0.05
CA TRP A 158 -1.55 -12.85 0.79
C TRP A 158 -3.02 -13.14 0.47
N ASP A 159 -3.93 -12.18 0.65
CA ASP A 159 -5.38 -12.41 0.68
C ASP A 159 -6.22 -11.48 -0.21
N GLY A 160 -5.56 -10.62 -0.98
CA GLY A 160 -6.14 -9.62 -1.85
C GLY A 160 -5.99 -8.19 -1.33
N VAL A 161 -5.65 -8.01 -0.06
CA VAL A 161 -5.41 -6.70 0.58
C VAL A 161 -4.01 -6.65 1.16
N HIS A 162 -3.63 -7.67 1.93
CA HIS A 162 -2.37 -7.73 2.66
C HIS A 162 -1.27 -8.39 1.82
N LEU A 163 -0.03 -8.04 2.12
CA LEU A 163 1.15 -8.65 1.50
C LEU A 163 1.57 -9.91 2.27
N THR A 164 2.36 -10.76 1.62
CA THR A 164 3.00 -11.90 2.29
C THR A 164 4.14 -11.43 3.19
N GLU A 165 4.58 -12.29 4.11
CA GLU A 165 5.76 -12.03 4.95
C GLU A 165 6.99 -11.69 4.09
N ALA A 166 7.27 -12.46 3.04
CA ALA A 166 8.38 -12.20 2.12
C ALA A 166 8.31 -10.80 1.44
N ALA A 167 7.11 -10.34 1.07
CA ALA A 167 6.93 -9.00 0.52
C ALA A 167 7.09 -7.90 1.57
N TYR A 168 6.57 -8.11 2.79
CA TYR A 168 6.83 -7.18 3.89
C TYR A 168 8.31 -7.14 4.29
N HIS A 169 9.02 -8.26 4.25
CA HIS A 169 10.46 -8.31 4.48
C HIS A 169 11.22 -7.49 3.44
N ALA A 170 10.91 -7.65 2.14
CA ALA A 170 11.51 -6.83 1.09
C ALA A 170 11.22 -5.32 1.28
N MET A 171 9.99 -4.96 1.66
CA MET A 171 9.65 -3.58 1.99
C MET A 171 10.42 -3.06 3.19
N ALA A 172 10.50 -3.84 4.28
CA ALA A 172 11.20 -3.47 5.49
C ALA A 172 12.68 -3.18 5.20
N MET A 173 13.36 -4.06 4.45
CA MET A 173 14.75 -3.83 4.03
C MET A 173 14.89 -2.54 3.22
N SER A 174 13.93 -2.26 2.34
CA SER A 174 13.94 -1.02 1.57
C SER A 174 13.67 0.24 2.39
N LEU A 175 12.93 0.15 3.50
CA LEU A 175 12.62 1.28 4.38
C LEU A 175 13.76 1.54 5.38
N LEU A 176 14.36 0.46 5.89
CA LEU A 176 15.46 0.50 6.86
C LEU A 176 16.77 0.95 6.21
N HIS A 177 17.12 0.38 5.05
CA HIS A 177 18.44 0.57 4.42
C HIS A 177 18.39 1.24 3.05
N GLY A 178 17.20 1.45 2.51
CA GLY A 178 17.00 2.03 1.18
C GLY A 178 16.52 3.48 1.21
N PRO A 179 16.21 4.05 0.04
CA PRO A 179 15.85 5.47 -0.10
C PRO A 179 14.37 5.76 0.19
N ASN A 180 13.60 4.77 0.69
CA ASN A 180 12.15 4.89 0.84
C ASN A 180 11.71 5.49 2.18
N THR A 181 12.60 6.23 2.86
CA THR A 181 12.28 7.03 4.04
C THR A 181 12.83 8.44 3.89
N ILE A 182 12.07 9.45 4.35
CA ILE A 182 12.43 10.86 4.25
C ILE A 182 12.23 11.52 5.63
N PRO A 183 13.31 11.93 6.34
CA PRO A 183 14.72 11.62 6.04
C PRO A 183 15.01 10.10 6.13
N PRO A 184 16.18 9.62 5.64
CA PRO A 184 16.57 8.22 5.77
C PRO A 184 16.46 7.73 7.22
N LEU A 185 15.97 6.51 7.45
CA LEU A 185 15.70 5.97 8.79
C LEU A 185 16.96 5.51 9.53
N LEU A 186 17.81 4.73 8.87
CA LEU A 186 19.13 4.32 9.37
C LEU A 186 20.24 5.03 8.59
#